data_AF-A0A8J8AV73-F1
#
_entry.id   AF-A0A8J8AV73-F1
#
_cell.length_a   1.000
_cell.length_b   1.000
_cell.length_c   1.000
_cell.angle_alpha   90.00
_cell.angle_beta   90.00
_cell.angle_gamma   90.00
#
_symmetry.space_group_name_H-M   'P 1'
#
loop_
_entity.id
_entity.type
_entity.pdbx_description
1 polymer ?
#
loop_
_entity_poly.entity_id
_entity_poly.type
_entity_poly.pdbx_seq_one_letter_code
_entity_poly.pdbx_strand_id
1 'polypeptide(L)'
;DFVTVEGDGRLTKEIADRALTRLGVDHIGLDGADRRYLMLLAVHYGGGPVGVETIAAALSEARDAIEEVIEPFLLQQGLILRTPRGRMLGQRAWRHLGLEAPRAPGQSDLFEG
;
A
#
# COMPACT_ATOMS: atom_id res chain seq x y z
N ASP A 1 27.40 7.49 15.99
CA ASP A 1 27.77 8.88 15.65
C ASP A 1 26.81 9.90 16.22
N PHE A 2 27.39 10.85 16.95
CA PHE A 2 26.73 11.93 17.67
C PHE A 2 26.43 13.09 16.71
N VAL A 3 25.22 13.63 16.75
CA VAL A 3 24.92 14.98 16.25
C VAL A 3 24.17 15.72 17.35
N THR A 4 24.85 16.70 17.91
CA THR A 4 24.37 17.70 18.86
C THR A 4 23.23 18.50 18.23
N VAL A 5 22.05 18.49 18.85
CA VAL A 5 20.90 19.31 18.41
C VAL A 5 20.89 20.58 19.26
N GLU A 6 21.58 21.60 18.79
CA GLU A 6 21.34 22.99 19.19
C GLU A 6 20.55 23.68 18.07
N GLY A 7 19.45 24.36 18.43
CA GLY A 7 18.91 25.44 17.62
C GLY A 7 17.50 25.20 17.06
N ASP A 8 16.52 25.75 17.78
CA ASP A 8 15.22 26.24 17.32
C ASP A 8 14.19 25.18 16.89
N GLY A 9 13.25 24.87 17.78
CA GLY A 9 12.18 23.88 17.67
C GLY A 9 11.14 24.12 16.55
N ARG A 10 11.58 24.32 15.32
CA ARG A 10 10.74 24.36 14.13
C ARG A 10 10.66 22.98 13.51
N LEU A 11 9.48 22.35 13.65
CA LEU A 11 9.16 21.08 13.03
C LEU A 11 9.04 21.28 11.51
N THR A 12 10.15 21.23 10.78
CA THR A 12 10.17 21.34 9.32
C THR A 12 9.72 20.03 8.68
N LYS A 13 9.03 20.10 7.53
CA LYS A 13 8.52 18.93 6.77
C LYS A 13 9.62 17.88 6.54
N GLU A 14 10.85 18.32 6.33
CA GLU A 14 12.04 17.50 6.07
C GLU A 14 12.54 16.73 7.31
N ILE A 15 12.22 17.19 8.52
CA ILE A 15 12.52 16.48 9.77
C ILE A 15 11.42 15.46 10.06
N ALA A 16 10.15 15.82 9.80
CA ALA A 16 9.02 14.89 9.89
C ALA A 16 9.17 13.74 8.87
N ASP A 17 9.54 14.01 7.62
CA ASP A 17 9.76 12.98 6.59
C ASP A 17 10.88 12.00 6.96
N ARG A 18 11.99 12.51 7.53
CA ARG A 18 13.10 11.67 7.99
C ARG A 18 12.75 10.87 9.25
N ALA A 19 11.91 11.40 10.13
CA ALA A 19 11.38 10.67 11.27
C ALA A 19 10.39 9.58 10.84
N LEU A 20 9.46 9.88 9.92
CA LEU A 20 8.49 8.92 9.37
C LEU A 20 9.16 7.81 8.56
N THR A 21 10.18 8.14 7.76
CA THR A 21 10.99 7.14 7.04
C THR A 21 11.74 6.22 8.01
N ARG A 22 12.21 6.72 9.16
CA ARG A 22 12.81 5.91 10.24
C ARG A 22 11.78 5.11 11.05
N LEU A 23 10.53 5.58 11.11
CA LEU A 23 9.40 4.89 11.75
C LEU A 23 8.70 3.88 10.82
N GLY A 24 9.13 3.80 9.55
CA GLY A 24 8.54 2.88 8.57
C GLY A 24 7.19 3.33 8.00
N VAL A 25 6.87 4.63 8.09
CA VAL A 25 5.64 5.25 7.56
C VAL A 25 5.96 6.03 6.29
N ASP A 26 5.13 5.92 5.24
CA ASP A 26 5.41 6.53 3.93
C ASP A 26 4.77 7.91 3.79
N HIS A 27 4.95 8.51 2.60
CA HIS A 27 4.45 9.84 2.27
C HIS A 27 2.91 9.98 2.28
N ILE A 28 2.14 8.88 2.26
CA ILE A 28 0.68 8.90 2.40
C ILE A 28 0.19 8.31 3.72
N GLY A 29 1.11 7.94 4.62
CA GLY A 29 0.79 7.42 5.94
C GLY A 29 0.74 5.90 6.05
N LEU A 30 1.17 5.13 5.04
CA LEU A 30 1.21 3.66 5.14
C LEU A 30 2.36 3.20 6.01
N ASP A 31 2.04 2.32 6.94
CA ASP A 31 3.03 1.64 7.78
C ASP A 31 3.61 0.38 7.11
N GLY A 32 4.40 -0.38 7.87
CA GLY A 32 5.01 -1.62 7.37
C GLY A 32 4.00 -2.72 7.05
N ALA A 33 2.87 -2.81 7.77
CA ALA A 33 1.85 -3.82 7.52
C ALA A 33 1.10 -3.53 6.23
N ASP A 34 0.70 -2.27 6.03
CA ASP A 34 0.05 -1.78 4.81
C ASP A 34 0.90 -2.07 3.56
N ARG A 35 2.18 -1.73 3.60
CA ARG A 35 3.08 -1.95 2.46
C ARG A 35 3.27 -3.42 2.15
N ARG A 36 3.40 -4.28 3.18
CA ARG A 36 3.50 -5.74 2.99
C ARG A 36 2.22 -6.28 2.35
N TYR A 37 1.06 -5.79 2.76
CA TYR A 37 -0.22 -6.15 2.15
C TYR A 37 -0.26 -5.79 0.65
N LEU A 38 0.06 -4.54 0.30
CA LEU A 38 0.04 -4.09 -1.08
C LEU A 38 1.07 -4.82 -1.95
N MET A 39 2.28 -5.03 -1.41
CA MET A 39 3.36 -5.73 -2.10
C MET A 39 3.01 -7.21 -2.33
N LEU A 40 2.39 -7.87 -1.35
CA LEU A 40 1.91 -9.24 -1.48
C LEU A 40 0.96 -9.36 -2.68
N LEU A 41 -0.07 -8.51 -2.73
CA LEU A 41 -1.03 -8.52 -3.84
C LEU A 41 -0.35 -8.21 -5.18
N ALA A 42 0.56 -7.25 -5.24
CA ALA A 42 1.24 -6.86 -6.48
C ALA A 42 2.14 -7.99 -7.02
N VAL A 43 3.08 -8.47 -6.19
CA VAL A 43 4.18 -9.33 -6.63
C VAL A 43 3.77 -10.80 -6.68
N HIS A 44 2.99 -11.28 -5.71
CA HIS A 44 2.65 -12.70 -5.62
C HIS A 44 1.37 -13.05 -6.37
N TYR A 45 0.46 -12.09 -6.53
CA TYR A 45 -0.87 -12.34 -7.09
C TYR A 45 -1.22 -11.46 -8.29
N GLY A 46 -0.26 -10.68 -8.82
CA GLY A 46 -0.47 -9.85 -10.01
C GLY A 46 -1.59 -8.81 -9.85
N GLY A 47 -1.86 -8.38 -8.62
CA GLY A 47 -2.96 -7.49 -8.26
C GLY A 47 -4.25 -8.17 -7.82
N GLY A 48 -4.31 -9.51 -7.76
CA GLY A 48 -5.49 -10.27 -7.32
C GLY A 48 -6.47 -10.65 -8.44
N PRO A 49 -7.70 -11.14 -8.10
CA PRO A 49 -8.32 -11.17 -6.78
C PRO A 49 -7.78 -12.29 -5.85
N VAL A 50 -7.68 -12.00 -4.55
CA VAL A 50 -7.19 -12.95 -3.51
C VAL A 50 -8.15 -12.99 -2.31
N GLY A 51 -8.44 -14.19 -1.79
CA GLY A 51 -9.25 -14.36 -0.59
C GLY A 51 -8.57 -13.80 0.67
N VAL A 52 -9.35 -13.28 1.62
CA VAL A 52 -8.79 -12.71 2.86
C VAL A 52 -8.04 -13.74 3.69
N GLU A 53 -8.51 -14.98 3.73
CA GLU A 53 -7.84 -16.08 4.42
C GLU A 53 -6.44 -16.33 3.86
N THR A 54 -6.29 -16.25 2.54
CA THR A 54 -5.00 -16.40 1.86
C THR A 54 -4.05 -15.24 2.20
N ILE A 55 -4.57 -14.01 2.25
CA ILE A 55 -3.79 -12.82 2.62
C ILE A 55 -3.34 -12.91 4.08
N ALA A 56 -4.27 -13.23 4.99
CA ALA A 56 -4.01 -13.42 6.41
C ALA A 56 -2.91 -14.47 6.64
N ALA A 57 -3.06 -15.64 6.00
CA ALA A 57 -2.06 -16.71 6.08
C ALA A 57 -0.69 -16.29 5.53
N ALA A 58 -0.65 -15.60 4.39
CA ALA A 58 0.60 -15.16 3.78
C ALA A 58 1.32 -14.07 4.59
N LEU A 59 0.57 -13.21 5.30
CA LEU A 59 1.13 -12.16 6.15
C LEU A 59 1.40 -12.64 7.59
N SER A 60 1.01 -13.87 7.94
CA SER A 60 1.03 -14.38 9.32
C SER A 60 0.25 -13.50 10.29
N GLU A 61 -0.87 -12.95 9.81
CA GLU A 61 -1.77 -12.08 10.58
C GLU A 61 -3.13 -12.74 10.76
N ALA A 62 -3.86 -12.35 11.80
CA ALA A 62 -5.25 -12.77 11.97
C ALA A 62 -6.15 -12.14 10.92
N ARG A 63 -7.17 -12.87 10.45
CA ARG A 63 -8.16 -12.34 9.51
C ARG A 63 -8.80 -11.04 10.00
N ASP A 64 -9.18 -10.97 11.27
CA ASP A 64 -9.83 -9.79 11.84
C ASP A 64 -8.88 -8.58 11.84
N ALA A 65 -7.58 -8.79 12.08
CA ALA A 65 -6.57 -7.73 11.96
C ALA A 65 -6.49 -7.20 10.51
N ILE A 66 -6.57 -8.09 9.51
CA ILE A 66 -6.65 -7.67 8.11
C ILE A 66 -7.90 -6.81 7.87
N GLU A 67 -9.09 -7.31 8.21
CA GLU A 67 -10.35 -6.69 7.81
C GLU A 67 -10.72 -5.43 8.61
N GLU A 68 -10.33 -5.38 9.88
CA GLU A 68 -10.75 -4.34 10.83
C GLU A 68 -9.66 -3.30 11.11
N VAL A 69 -8.39 -3.65 10.91
CA VAL A 69 -7.27 -2.73 11.20
C VAL A 69 -6.62 -2.22 9.91
N ILE A 70 -6.24 -3.12 9.00
CA ILE A 70 -5.43 -2.76 7.81
C ILE A 70 -6.32 -2.27 6.65
N GLU A 71 -7.32 -3.06 6.26
CA GLU A 71 -8.13 -2.77 5.07
C GLU A 71 -8.91 -1.44 5.09
N PRO A 72 -9.42 -0.90 6.23
CA PRO A 72 -10.24 0.32 6.22
C PRO A 72 -9.54 1.51 5.55
N PHE A 73 -8.27 1.76 5.88
CA PHE A 73 -7.52 2.87 5.30
C PHE A 73 -7.19 2.62 3.82
N LEU A 74 -6.74 1.40 3.48
CA LEU A 74 -6.39 1.04 2.11
C LEU A 74 -7.59 1.12 1.15
N LEU A 75 -8.78 0.73 1.62
CA LEU A 75 -10.04 0.87 0.89
C LEU A 75 -10.42 2.33 0.70
N GLN A 76 -10.36 3.13 1.78
CA GLN A 76 -10.68 4.56 1.72
C GLN A 76 -9.77 5.33 0.76
N GLN A 77 -8.49 4.96 0.68
CA GLN A 77 -7.53 5.55 -0.25
C GLN A 77 -7.64 5.00 -1.68
N GLY A 78 -8.48 3.99 -1.92
CA GLY A 78 -8.61 3.31 -3.21
C GLY A 78 -7.35 2.56 -3.64
N LEU A 79 -6.53 2.13 -2.66
CA LEU A 79 -5.34 1.32 -2.88
C LEU A 79 -5.72 -0.15 -3.08
N ILE A 80 -6.80 -0.60 -2.45
CA ILE A 80 -7.38 -1.93 -2.65
C ILE A 80 -8.86 -1.82 -2.98
N LEU A 81 -9.40 -2.86 -3.61
CA LEU A 81 -10.82 -3.02 -3.93
C LEU A 81 -11.29 -4.36 -3.37
N ARG A 82 -12.45 -4.38 -2.70
CA ARG A 82 -13.15 -5.61 -2.34
C ARG A 82 -14.08 -6.02 -3.49
N THR A 83 -13.96 -7.27 -3.93
CA THR A 83 -14.82 -7.89 -4.94
C THR A 83 -15.41 -9.19 -4.39
N PRO A 84 -16.48 -9.75 -5.00
CA PRO A 84 -17.00 -11.07 -4.62
C PRO A 84 -15.97 -12.20 -4.73
N ARG A 85 -14.92 -12.01 -5.55
CA ARG A 85 -13.84 -13.00 -5.76
C ARG A 85 -12.64 -12.81 -4.83
N GLY A 86 -12.61 -11.74 -4.03
CA GLY A 86 -11.48 -11.41 -3.16
C GLY A 86 -11.05 -9.95 -3.26
N ARG A 87 -9.89 -9.65 -2.70
CA ARG A 87 -9.26 -8.33 -2.72
C ARG A 87 -8.33 -8.20 -3.92
N MET A 88 -8.36 -7.04 -4.53
CA MET A 88 -7.50 -6.70 -5.65
C MET A 88 -6.89 -5.31 -5.48
N LEU A 89 -5.76 -5.05 -6.13
CA LEU A 89 -5.15 -3.73 -6.13
C LEU A 89 -5.98 -2.74 -6.95
N GLY A 90 -6.19 -1.57 -6.39
CA GLY A 90 -6.66 -0.41 -7.13
C GLY A 90 -5.53 0.21 -7.95
N GLN A 91 -5.89 0.99 -8.97
CA GLN A 91 -4.92 1.66 -9.84
C GLN A 91 -3.98 2.62 -9.07
N ARG A 92 -4.45 3.20 -7.95
CA ARG A 92 -3.64 4.06 -7.08
C ARG A 92 -2.51 3.30 -6.41
N ALA A 93 -2.71 2.04 -6.04
CA ALA A 93 -1.66 1.23 -5.43
C ALA A 93 -0.52 0.93 -6.41
N TRP A 94 -0.83 0.59 -7.66
CA TRP A 94 0.19 0.39 -8.69
C TRP A 94 1.10 1.62 -8.86
N ARG A 95 0.50 2.80 -9.01
CA ARG A 95 1.25 4.07 -9.08
C ARG A 95 2.07 4.34 -7.82
N HIS A 96 1.49 4.10 -6.65
CA HIS A 96 2.16 4.31 -5.38
C HIS A 96 3.37 3.37 -5.19
N LEU A 97 3.25 2.11 -5.63
CA LEU A 97 4.34 1.13 -5.60
C LEU A 97 5.39 1.35 -6.70
N GLY A 98 5.17 2.29 -7.63
CA GLY A 98 6.03 2.48 -8.80
C GLY A 98 5.99 1.32 -9.79
N LEU A 99 4.90 0.55 -9.80
CA LEU A 99 4.71 -0.63 -10.64
C LEU A 99 3.69 -0.35 -11.75
N GLU A 100 3.86 -0.98 -12.91
CA GLU A 100 2.85 -0.92 -13.98
C GLU A 100 1.68 -1.84 -13.66
N ALA A 101 0.46 -1.29 -13.74
CA ALA A 101 -0.74 -2.10 -13.60
C ALA A 101 -0.88 -3.05 -14.80
N PRO A 102 -1.28 -4.32 -14.59
CA PRO A 102 -1.57 -5.21 -15.70
C PRO A 102 -2.69 -4.60 -16.55
N ARG A 103 -2.48 -4.58 -17.87
CA ARG A 103 -3.47 -4.05 -18.83
C ARG A 103 -4.76 -4.87 -18.67
N ALA A 104 -5.88 -4.18 -18.48
CA ALA A 104 -7.17 -4.84 -18.44
C ALA A 104 -7.41 -5.58 -19.78
N PRO A 105 -7.85 -6.86 -19.76
CA PRO A 105 -8.23 -7.54 -20.98
C PRO A 105 -9.41 -6.78 -21.61
N GLY A 106 -9.17 -6.11 -22.74
CA GLY A 106 -10.14 -5.27 -23.43
C GLY A 106 -9.77 -3.80 -23.60
N GLN A 107 -8.65 -3.33 -23.03
CA GLN A 107 -8.10 -2.01 -23.38
C GLN A 107 -7.11 -2.15 -24.54
N SER A 108 -7.60 -2.66 -25.68
CA SER A 108 -6.94 -2.59 -26.97
C SER A 108 -7.27 -1.25 -27.62
N ASP A 109 -6.26 -0.37 -27.69
CA ASP A 109 -6.05 0.68 -28.70
C ASP A 109 -7.31 1.39 -29.25
N LEU A 110 -7.96 2.22 -28.41
CA LEU A 110 -9.00 3.14 -28.89
C LEU A 110 -8.44 4.47 -29.42
N PHE A 111 -7.13 4.57 -29.66
CA PHE A 111 -6.47 5.76 -30.19
C PHE A 111 -5.47 5.40 -31.30
N GLU A 112 -5.96 4.75 -32.36
CA GLU A 112 -5.40 4.94 -33.71
C GLU A 112 -6.47 5.66 -34.54
N GLY A 113 -6.19 6.93 -34.86
CA GLY A 113 -7.00 7.82 -35.68
C GLY A 113 -6.27 9.13 -35.90
#